data_AF-A0A1I3JLQ2-F1
#
_entry.id   AF-A0A1I3JLQ2-F1
#
_cell.length_a   1.000
_cell.length_b   1.000
_cell.length_c   1.000
_cell.angle_alpha   90.00
_cell.angle_beta   90.00
_cell.angle_gamma   90.00
#
_symmetry.space_group_name_H-M   'P 1'
#
loop_
_entity.id
_entity.type
_entity.pdbx_description
1 polymer ?
#
loop_
_entity_poly.entity_id
_entity_poly.type
_entity_poly.pdbx_seq_one_letter_code
_entity_poly.pdbx_strand_id
1 'polypeptide(L)'
;MPHRFQDQNHRLSHFQDHVDVVCRGCGKNATATADHDKKEARMYCLQCGYSKTVSTSVEVAGIRGDLQIAAHEYFGAKLWFAAPFKSEEFFAFNREHLDYLEAYISATLREHTERSHFTLLEKLPRFYHEAKNREALLKLIAKLKTKK
;
A
#
# COMPACT_ATOMS: atom_id res chain seq x y z
N MET A 1 14.52 -1.28 25.83
CA MET A 1 15.47 -1.10 24.69
C MET A 1 14.81 -0.16 23.70
N PRO A 2 15.47 0.91 23.22
CA PRO A 2 14.84 1.78 22.23
C PRO A 2 14.58 0.98 20.95
N HIS A 3 13.33 1.00 20.48
CA HIS A 3 12.93 0.35 19.23
C HIS A 3 13.59 1.12 18.08
N ARG A 4 14.64 0.54 17.50
CA ARG A 4 15.41 1.12 16.39
C ARG A 4 14.80 0.61 15.08
N PHE A 5 14.53 1.51 14.15
CA PHE A 5 14.11 1.18 12.80
C PHE A 5 15.26 1.48 11.84
N GLN A 6 15.64 0.49 11.05
CA GLN A 6 16.59 0.63 9.94
C GLN A 6 15.78 0.80 8.66
N ASP A 7 16.04 1.88 7.91
CA ASP A 7 15.41 2.10 6.61
C ASP A 7 15.91 1.04 5.63
N GLN A 8 14.97 0.28 5.06
CA GLN A 8 15.27 -0.73 4.04
C GLN A 8 15.35 -0.11 2.64
N ASN A 9 15.21 1.22 2.52
CA ASN A 9 15.21 1.98 1.28
C ASN A 9 14.11 1.54 0.29
N HIS A 10 13.02 0.95 0.80
CA HIS A 10 11.87 0.55 0.00
C HIS A 10 11.25 1.75 -0.69
N ARG A 11 10.88 1.57 -1.96
CA ARG A 11 10.03 2.51 -2.72
C ARG A 11 8.58 2.06 -2.61
N LEU A 12 7.64 2.97 -2.87
CA LEU A 12 6.21 2.62 -2.90
C LEU A 12 5.92 1.47 -3.90
N SER A 13 6.69 1.39 -4.98
CA SER A 13 6.59 0.34 -5.99
C SER A 13 6.88 -1.06 -5.45
N HIS A 14 7.64 -1.20 -4.36
CA HIS A 14 7.90 -2.49 -3.71
C HIS A 14 6.62 -3.18 -3.25
N PHE A 15 5.59 -2.39 -2.90
CA PHE A 15 4.32 -2.91 -2.36
C PHE A 15 3.18 -2.89 -3.39
N GLN A 16 3.43 -2.46 -4.63
CA GLN A 16 2.36 -2.09 -5.57
C GLN A 16 1.79 -3.28 -6.35
N ASP A 17 2.56 -4.36 -6.49
CA ASP A 17 2.17 -5.52 -7.31
C ASP A 17 1.29 -6.51 -6.56
N HIS A 18 1.21 -6.40 -5.22
CA HIS A 18 0.32 -7.19 -4.37
C HIS A 18 -0.41 -6.26 -3.41
N VAL A 19 -1.71 -6.07 -3.62
CA VAL A 19 -2.51 -5.07 -2.93
C VAL A 19 -3.77 -5.68 -2.35
N ASP A 20 -4.00 -5.44 -1.06
CA ASP A 20 -5.23 -5.76 -0.35
C ASP A 20 -6.31 -4.72 -0.67
N VAL A 21 -7.45 -5.18 -1.19
CA VAL A 21 -8.55 -4.35 -1.69
C VAL A 21 -9.88 -4.76 -1.08
N VAL A 22 -10.86 -3.86 -1.15
CA VAL A 22 -12.26 -4.15 -0.83
C VAL A 22 -12.89 -4.92 -2.00
N CYS A 23 -13.35 -6.15 -1.73
CA CYS A 23 -14.02 -6.98 -2.72
C CYS A 23 -15.29 -6.29 -3.25
N ARG A 24 -15.42 -6.22 -4.58
CA ARG A 24 -16.64 -5.69 -5.23
C ARG A 24 -17.89 -6.57 -5.04
N GLY A 25 -17.71 -7.87 -4.80
CA GLY A 25 -18.81 -8.82 -4.62
C GLY A 25 -19.36 -8.85 -3.19
N CYS A 26 -18.48 -8.98 -2.18
CA CYS A 26 -18.90 -9.17 -0.79
C CYS A 26 -18.46 -8.07 0.19
N GLY A 27 -17.69 -7.07 -0.26
CA GLY A 27 -17.20 -5.99 0.59
C GLY A 27 -16.11 -6.38 1.60
N LYS A 28 -15.72 -7.66 1.68
CA LYS A 28 -14.63 -8.15 2.54
C LYS A 28 -13.26 -7.99 1.86
N ASN A 29 -12.19 -8.36 2.56
CA ASN A 29 -10.85 -8.36 1.98
C ASN A 29 -10.78 -9.25 0.72
N ALA A 30 -10.12 -8.71 -0.30
CA ALA A 30 -9.73 -9.40 -1.52
C ALA A 30 -8.30 -8.98 -1.88
N THR A 31 -7.68 -9.71 -2.79
CA THR A 31 -6.31 -9.44 -3.22
C THR A 31 -6.32 -9.07 -4.70
N ALA A 32 -5.63 -7.99 -5.04
CA ALA A 32 -5.28 -7.61 -6.40
C ALA A 32 -3.77 -7.81 -6.61
N THR A 33 -3.38 -8.49 -7.67
CA THR A 33 -2.00 -8.72 -8.07
C THR A 33 -1.74 -8.24 -9.48
N ALA A 34 -0.54 -7.73 -9.75
CA ALA A 34 -0.08 -7.39 -11.10
C ALA A 34 1.20 -8.19 -11.42
N ASP A 35 1.22 -8.83 -12.59
CA ASP A 35 2.37 -9.51 -13.17
C ASP A 35 2.66 -8.82 -14.51
N HIS A 36 3.63 -7.91 -14.48
CA HIS A 36 3.96 -7.07 -15.63
C HIS A 36 4.72 -7.82 -16.73
N ASP A 37 5.38 -8.93 -16.41
CA ASP A 37 6.04 -9.79 -17.39
C ASP A 37 4.99 -10.55 -18.21
N LYS A 38 3.94 -11.03 -17.55
CA LYS A 38 2.77 -11.65 -18.20
C LYS A 38 1.76 -10.63 -18.73
N LYS A 39 1.97 -9.35 -18.45
CA LYS A 39 1.07 -8.23 -18.78
C LYS A 39 -0.35 -8.45 -18.25
N GLU A 40 -0.47 -9.07 -17.09
CA GLU A 40 -1.73 -9.49 -16.51
C GLU A 40 -1.89 -8.95 -15.09
N ALA A 41 -3.03 -8.34 -14.80
CA ALA A 41 -3.45 -8.07 -13.43
C ALA A 41 -4.65 -8.97 -13.08
N ARG A 42 -4.67 -9.49 -11.86
CA ARG A 42 -5.73 -10.35 -11.34
C ARG A 42 -6.23 -9.87 -9.99
N MET A 43 -7.55 -9.81 -9.83
CA MET A 43 -8.21 -9.62 -8.55
C MET A 43 -8.98 -10.87 -8.18
N TYR A 44 -8.85 -11.33 -6.93
CA TYR A 44 -9.58 -12.49 -6.43
C TYR A 44 -9.98 -12.34 -4.96
N CYS A 45 -11.09 -12.95 -4.58
CA CYS A 45 -11.61 -12.95 -3.22
C CYS A 45 -11.84 -14.39 -2.74
N LEU A 46 -11.15 -14.78 -1.68
CA LEU A 46 -11.30 -16.11 -1.07
C LEU A 46 -12.63 -16.28 -0.32
N GLN A 47 -13.32 -15.20 -0.02
CA GLN A 47 -14.55 -15.22 0.79
C GLN A 47 -15.82 -15.46 -0.02
N CYS A 48 -15.88 -14.98 -1.26
CA CYS A 48 -17.05 -15.14 -2.13
C CYS A 48 -16.74 -15.73 -3.51
N GLY A 49 -15.46 -16.03 -3.80
CA GLY A 49 -15.04 -16.59 -5.08
C GLY A 49 -14.99 -15.59 -6.23
N TYR A 50 -15.23 -14.29 -5.99
CA TYR A 50 -15.07 -13.27 -7.02
C TYR A 50 -13.66 -13.34 -7.62
N SER A 51 -13.54 -13.41 -8.94
CA SER A 51 -12.27 -13.31 -9.65
C SER A 51 -12.43 -12.52 -10.95
N LYS A 52 -11.46 -11.67 -11.25
CA LYS A 52 -11.38 -10.92 -12.49
C LYS A 52 -9.92 -10.78 -12.91
N THR A 53 -9.66 -10.99 -14.19
CA THR A 53 -8.34 -10.78 -14.80
C THR A 53 -8.45 -9.71 -15.88
N VAL A 54 -7.46 -8.83 -15.98
CA VAL A 54 -7.37 -7.76 -16.99
C VAL A 54 -5.92 -7.63 -17.49
N SER A 55 -5.74 -7.05 -18.68
CA SER A 55 -4.41 -6.74 -19.20
C SER A 55 -3.83 -5.50 -18.51
N THR A 56 -2.51 -5.50 -18.26
CA THR A 56 -1.80 -4.29 -17.83
C THR A 56 -1.41 -3.40 -19.01
N SER A 57 -1.53 -3.90 -20.25
CA SER A 57 -1.25 -3.14 -21.46
C SER A 57 -2.46 -2.29 -21.85
N VAL A 58 -2.18 -1.06 -22.29
CA VAL A 58 -3.16 -0.13 -22.85
C VAL A 58 -2.73 0.30 -24.24
N GLU A 59 -3.72 0.61 -25.10
CA GLU A 59 -3.49 1.20 -26.41
C GLU A 59 -4.22 2.55 -26.45
N VAL A 60 -3.47 3.62 -26.65
CA VAL A 60 -4.01 4.99 -26.70
C VAL A 60 -3.50 5.66 -27.97
N ALA A 61 -4.40 6.08 -28.84
CA ALA A 61 -4.06 6.69 -30.14
C ALA A 61 -3.08 5.84 -30.99
N GLY A 62 -3.23 4.51 -30.96
CA GLY A 62 -2.35 3.57 -31.68
C GLY A 62 -1.00 3.30 -31.01
N ILE A 63 -0.73 3.91 -29.86
CA ILE A 63 0.49 3.66 -29.06
C ILE A 63 0.17 2.62 -28.00
N ARG A 64 0.90 1.49 -28.04
CA ARG A 64 0.83 0.45 -27.01
C ARG A 64 1.83 0.73 -25.91
N GLY A 65 1.38 0.70 -24.67
CA GLY A 65 2.21 0.84 -23.48
C GLY A 65 1.75 -0.10 -22.38
N ASP A 66 2.69 -0.55 -21.56
CA ASP A 66 2.39 -1.31 -20.35
C ASP A 66 2.31 -0.34 -19.18
N LEU A 67 1.13 -0.22 -18.57
CA LEU A 67 1.01 0.57 -17.35
C LEU A 67 1.73 -0.15 -16.22
N GLN A 68 2.48 0.60 -15.42
CA GLN A 68 3.20 0.15 -14.23
C GLN A 68 2.62 0.91 -13.04
N ILE A 69 1.45 0.45 -12.56
CA ILE A 69 0.69 1.10 -11.50
C ILE A 69 0.30 0.07 -10.44
N ALA A 70 -0.11 0.53 -9.27
CA ALA A 70 -0.52 -0.36 -8.19
C ALA A 70 -1.70 -1.26 -8.61
N ALA A 71 -1.67 -2.52 -8.20
CA ALA A 71 -2.58 -3.56 -8.69
C ALA A 71 -4.07 -3.19 -8.54
N HIS A 72 -4.44 -2.47 -7.48
CA HIS A 72 -5.82 -2.03 -7.24
C HIS A 72 -6.36 -1.07 -8.31
N GLU A 73 -5.50 -0.28 -8.96
CA GLU A 73 -5.87 0.73 -9.96
C GLU A 73 -6.40 0.10 -11.24
N TYR A 74 -5.82 -1.03 -11.69
CA TYR A 74 -6.34 -1.78 -12.85
C TYR A 74 -7.80 -2.19 -12.68
N PHE A 75 -8.23 -2.36 -11.44
CA PHE A 75 -9.59 -2.72 -11.11
C PHE A 75 -10.43 -1.55 -10.65
N GLY A 76 -9.86 -0.34 -10.46
CA GLY A 76 -10.52 0.76 -9.77
C GLY A 76 -11.11 0.31 -8.42
N ALA A 77 -10.34 -0.48 -7.67
CA ALA A 77 -10.76 -1.05 -6.40
C ALA A 77 -10.29 -0.19 -5.23
N LYS A 78 -11.12 -0.06 -4.19
CA LYS A 78 -10.72 0.67 -2.97
C LYS A 78 -9.73 -0.16 -2.17
N LEU A 79 -8.74 0.50 -1.56
CA LEU A 79 -7.78 -0.16 -0.67
C LEU A 79 -8.47 -0.71 0.58
N TRP A 80 -8.03 -1.90 1.01
CA TRP A 80 -8.52 -2.51 2.24
C TRP A 80 -7.99 -1.76 3.47
N PHE A 81 -6.70 -1.40 3.44
CA PHE A 81 -6.02 -0.66 4.51
C PHE A 81 -6.01 0.83 4.25
N ALA A 82 -7.19 1.44 4.08
CA ALA A 82 -7.35 2.89 4.01
C ALA A 82 -8.29 3.39 5.10
N ALA A 83 -7.97 4.56 5.66
CA ALA A 83 -8.83 5.24 6.62
C ALA A 83 -8.57 6.75 6.65
N PRO A 84 -9.60 7.57 6.89
CA PRO A 84 -9.42 9.01 7.05
C PRO A 84 -8.59 9.32 8.29
N PHE A 85 -7.68 10.27 8.17
CA PHE A 85 -6.84 10.79 9.24
C PHE A 85 -6.79 12.32 9.19
N LYS A 86 -7.65 12.97 10.00
CA LYS A 86 -7.84 14.43 10.00
C LYS A 86 -8.29 14.94 8.61
N SER A 87 -7.49 15.78 7.97
CA SER A 87 -7.70 16.30 6.61
C SER A 87 -7.04 15.44 5.52
N GLU A 88 -6.38 14.36 5.92
CA GLU A 88 -5.59 13.48 5.04
C GLU A 88 -6.16 12.06 5.05
N GLU A 89 -5.65 11.21 4.17
CA GLU A 89 -5.96 9.78 4.16
C GLU A 89 -4.72 8.96 4.52
N PHE A 90 -4.88 8.06 5.49
CA PHE A 90 -3.89 7.01 5.73
C PHE A 90 -4.20 5.84 4.82
N PHE A 91 -3.18 5.31 4.14
CA PHE A 91 -3.34 4.09 3.37
C PHE A 91 -2.08 3.21 3.41
N ALA A 92 -2.30 1.91 3.23
CA ALA A 92 -1.27 0.94 2.92
C ALA A 92 -1.78 0.02 1.81
N PHE A 93 -0.86 -0.49 0.99
CA PHE A 93 -1.22 -1.39 -0.10
C PHE A 93 -1.52 -2.79 0.40
N ASN A 94 -0.72 -3.29 1.32
CA ASN A 94 -0.87 -4.63 1.86
C ASN A 94 -0.40 -4.66 3.32
N ARG A 95 -0.47 -5.84 3.94
CA ARG A 95 -0.04 -6.03 5.33
C ARG A 95 1.44 -5.71 5.53
N GLU A 96 2.32 -6.05 4.59
CA GLU A 96 3.76 -5.77 4.65
C GLU A 96 4.03 -4.26 4.69
N HIS A 97 3.38 -3.49 3.82
CA HIS A 97 3.45 -2.03 3.82
C HIS A 97 2.92 -1.45 5.14
N LEU A 98 1.81 -1.98 5.66
CA LEU A 98 1.24 -1.54 6.93
C LEU A 98 2.19 -1.80 8.11
N ASP A 99 2.84 -2.96 8.13
CA ASP A 99 3.84 -3.33 9.13
C ASP A 99 5.10 -2.47 9.01
N TYR A 100 5.53 -2.13 7.79
CA TYR A 100 6.64 -1.21 7.53
C TYR A 100 6.37 0.19 8.10
N LEU A 101 5.17 0.73 7.85
CA LEU A 101 4.73 2.02 8.40
C LEU A 101 4.65 1.97 9.93
N GLU A 102 4.13 0.89 10.51
CA GLU A 102 4.09 0.73 11.97
C GLU A 102 5.49 0.74 12.57
N ALA A 103 6.43 -0.03 12.00
CA ALA A 103 7.80 -0.08 12.46
C ALA A 103 8.49 1.29 12.38
N TYR A 104 8.23 2.05 11.32
CA TYR A 104 8.72 3.42 11.16
C TYR A 104 8.13 4.40 12.18
N ILE A 105 6.80 4.39 12.36
CA ILE A 105 6.09 5.32 13.26
C ILE A 105 6.39 4.98 14.73
N SER A 106 6.54 3.70 15.06
CA SER A 106 6.88 3.22 16.40
C SER A 106 8.35 3.40 16.77
N ALA A 107 9.22 3.78 15.84
CA ALA A 107 10.61 4.09 16.16
C ALA A 107 10.78 5.49 16.74
N THR A 108 11.52 5.59 17.84
CA THR A 108 11.84 6.87 18.50
C THR A 108 13.13 7.48 17.94
N LEU A 109 14.04 6.65 17.42
CA LEU A 109 15.21 7.07 16.64
C LEU A 109 15.06 6.56 15.21
N ARG A 110 15.23 7.45 14.24
CA ARG A 110 15.20 7.17 12.80
C ARG A 110 16.62 7.33 12.28
N GLU A 111 17.33 6.22 12.08
CA GLU A 111 18.67 6.25 11.50
C GLU A 111 18.55 6.19 9.98
N HIS A 112 18.99 7.26 9.32
CA HIS A 112 19.04 7.36 7.86
C HIS A 112 20.36 6.75 7.38
N THR A 113 20.32 5.49 6.94
CA THR A 113 21.48 4.84 6.34
C THR A 113 21.53 5.24 4.86
N GLU A 114 22.27 6.31 4.58
CA GLU A 114 22.53 6.88 3.25
C GLU A 114 21.31 7.52 2.57
N ARG A 115 21.38 8.85 2.36
CA ARG A 115 20.32 9.63 1.70
C ARG A 115 20.29 9.33 0.20
N SER A 116 19.60 8.26 -0.18
CA SER A 116 19.08 8.13 -1.53
C SER A 116 17.74 8.86 -1.55
N HIS A 117 17.67 10.06 -2.14
CA HIS A 117 16.54 11.02 -2.11
C HIS A 117 15.18 10.51 -2.68
N PHE A 118 14.95 9.20 -2.70
CA PHE A 118 13.93 8.50 -3.48
C PHE A 118 13.22 7.38 -2.70
N THR A 119 13.44 7.24 -1.39
CA THR A 119 12.78 6.21 -0.59
C THR A 119 11.31 6.59 -0.30
N LEU A 120 10.50 5.58 0.03
CA LEU A 120 9.11 5.77 0.43
C LEU A 120 9.00 6.77 1.59
N LEU A 121 9.86 6.61 2.60
CA LEU A 121 9.79 7.37 3.85
C LEU A 121 10.06 8.85 3.66
N GLU A 122 10.96 9.23 2.75
CA GLU A 122 11.24 10.64 2.46
C GLU A 122 10.11 11.31 1.66
N LYS A 123 9.35 10.52 0.89
CA LYS A 123 8.21 10.99 0.10
C LYS A 123 6.88 10.94 0.87
N LEU A 124 6.89 10.45 2.12
CA LEU A 124 5.68 10.39 2.92
C LEU A 124 5.15 11.82 3.22
N PRO A 125 3.82 12.00 3.23
CA PRO A 125 3.23 13.24 3.71
C PRO A 125 3.70 13.62 5.11
N ARG A 126 3.80 14.93 5.38
CA ARG A 126 4.32 15.47 6.65
C ARG A 126 3.65 14.85 7.89
N PHE A 127 2.36 14.52 7.82
CA PHE A 127 1.60 14.03 8.97
C PHE A 127 2.11 12.69 9.53
N TYR A 128 2.77 11.86 8.71
CA TYR A 128 3.42 10.61 9.15
C TYR A 128 4.64 10.87 10.05
N HIS A 129 5.31 12.01 9.86
CA HIS A 129 6.52 12.36 10.59
C HIS A 129 6.26 13.10 11.90
N GLU A 130 5.09 13.74 12.04
CA GLU A 130 4.72 14.55 13.19
C GLU A 130 4.55 13.70 14.46
N ALA A 131 5.36 13.96 15.49
CA ALA A 131 5.33 13.23 16.75
C ALA A 131 3.93 13.25 17.43
N LYS A 132 3.21 14.38 17.33
CA LYS A 132 1.83 14.52 17.85
C LYS A 132 0.81 13.55 17.22
N ASN A 133 1.10 13.02 16.02
CA ASN A 133 0.21 12.08 15.33
C ASN A 133 0.58 10.63 15.62
N ARG A 134 1.74 10.35 16.21
CA ARG A 134 2.30 9.00 16.38
C ARG A 134 1.31 8.05 17.07
N GLU A 135 0.81 8.42 18.25
CA GLU A 135 -0.14 7.58 18.99
C GLU A 135 -1.44 7.33 18.23
N ALA A 136 -1.95 8.36 17.56
CA ALA A 136 -3.19 8.27 16.78
C ALA A 136 -3.01 7.36 15.55
N LEU A 137 -1.87 7.48 14.86
CA LEU A 137 -1.51 6.63 13.72
C LEU A 137 -1.31 5.17 14.15
N LEU A 138 -0.61 4.91 15.25
CA LEU A 138 -0.44 3.54 15.77
C LEU A 138 -1.78 2.91 16.15
N LYS A 139 -2.69 3.66 16.79
CA LYS A 139 -4.05 3.20 17.06
C LYS A 139 -4.83 2.91 15.77
N LEU A 140 -4.66 3.74 14.75
CA LEU A 140 -5.29 3.54 13.44
C LEU A 140 -4.78 2.27 12.75
N ILE A 141 -3.47 2.06 12.73
CA ILE A 141 -2.82 0.86 12.19
C ILE A 141 -3.33 -0.39 12.92
N ALA A 142 -3.36 -0.38 14.25
CA ALA A 142 -3.88 -1.51 15.04
C ALA A 142 -5.34 -1.85 14.68
N LYS A 143 -6.17 -0.82 14.45
CA LYS A 143 -7.55 -1.00 13.98
C LYS A 143 -7.61 -1.60 12.57
N LEU A 144 -6.76 -1.12 11.65
CA LEU A 144 -6.68 -1.64 10.28
C LEU A 144 -6.20 -3.10 10.25
N LYS A 145 -5.23 -3.47 11.09
CA LYS A 145 -4.72 -4.85 11.23
C LYS A 145 -5.75 -5.86 11.71
N THR A 146 -6.75 -5.41 12.45
CA THR A 146 -7.83 -6.24 13.02
C THR A 146 -9.11 -6.23 12.19
N LYS A 147 -9.12 -5.50 11.07
CA LYS A 147 -10.24 -5.42 10.14
C LYS A 147 -10.50 -6.80 9.51
N LYS A 148 -11.77 -7.25 9.53
CA LYS A 148 -12.24 -8.54 9.01
C LYS A 148 -13.20 -8.35 7.83
#